data_AF-X8J388-F1
#
_entry.id   AF-X8J388-F1
#
_cell.length_a   1.000
_cell.length_b   1.000
_cell.length_c   1.000
_cell.angle_alpha   90.00
_cell.angle_beta   90.00
_cell.angle_gamma   90.00
#
_symmetry.space_group_name_H-M   'P 1'
#
loop_
_entity.id
_entity.type
_entity.pdbx_description
1 polymer ?
#
loop_
_entity_poly.entity_id
_entity_poly.type
_entity_poly.pdbx_seq_one_letter_code
_entity_poly.pdbx_strand_id
1 'polypeptide(L)'
;MDNESHISGSCGSEHSMRELREFTATGARSPIGSVVSSSVIDEHSAINDRIAVQKRRFNQAARIIEETAAREIALAADFVAELKVHFPEDAEEFDDSLAAETIEIRARAASELDAEAEKLHIRVWEIHTGRKPSD
;
A
#
# COMPACT_ATOMS: atom_id res chain seq x y z
N MET A 1 15.56 -25.42 50.92
CA MET A 1 14.63 -26.55 50.74
C MET A 1 13.29 -26.09 51.25
N ASP A 2 12.17 -25.99 50.53
CA ASP A 2 11.75 -26.13 49.13
C ASP A 2 10.42 -25.31 49.08
N ASN A 3 10.23 -24.37 48.16
CA ASN A 3 9.59 -24.50 46.85
C ASN A 3 8.04 -24.43 46.84
N GLU A 4 7.54 -23.48 46.02
CA GLU A 4 6.27 -23.44 45.25
C GLU A 4 4.90 -23.49 45.98
N SER A 5 4.00 -22.50 45.89
CA SER A 5 3.33 -21.76 44.79
C SER A 5 1.88 -22.23 44.57
N HIS A 6 0.99 -21.23 44.50
CA HIS A 6 -0.48 -21.32 44.53
C HIS A 6 -1.10 -21.34 43.11
N ILE A 7 -2.19 -22.10 42.92
CA ILE A 7 -3.24 -21.89 41.90
C ILE A 7 -4.55 -22.45 42.50
N SER A 8 -5.54 -21.64 42.90
CA SER A 8 -6.65 -21.00 42.15
C SER A 8 -7.70 -21.96 41.56
N GLY A 9 -8.97 -21.72 41.89
CA GLY A 9 -10.08 -22.04 40.99
C GLY A 9 -11.36 -22.62 41.64
N SER A 10 -12.46 -21.91 41.38
CA SER A 10 -13.82 -22.43 41.13
C SER A 10 -14.88 -22.01 42.15
N CYS A 11 -15.61 -20.95 41.82
CA CYS A 11 -16.79 -20.51 42.53
C CYS A 11 -17.97 -20.52 41.56
N GLY A 12 -19.02 -21.26 41.92
CA GLY A 12 -20.40 -20.96 41.55
C GLY A 12 -20.93 -21.61 40.27
N SER A 13 -21.36 -22.88 40.40
CA SER A 13 -22.28 -23.54 39.47
C SER A 13 -23.67 -22.88 39.49
N GLU A 14 -24.08 -22.38 38.33
CA GLU A 14 -25.41 -22.50 37.71
C GLU A 14 -26.65 -22.49 38.65
N HIS A 15 -27.28 -21.32 38.76
CA HIS A 15 -28.65 -21.22 39.28
C HIS A 15 -29.66 -21.79 38.26
N SER A 16 -30.20 -22.97 38.59
CA SER A 16 -31.44 -23.50 38.05
C SER A 16 -32.63 -22.69 38.57
N MET A 17 -33.40 -22.06 37.67
CA MET A 17 -34.70 -21.47 38.00
C MET A 17 -35.80 -22.25 37.31
N ARG A 18 -36.55 -22.98 38.16
CA ARG A 18 -37.81 -23.65 37.89
C ARG A 18 -38.83 -22.71 37.24
N GLU A 19 -39.49 -23.25 36.24
CA GLU A 19 -40.95 -23.24 36.03
C GLU A 19 -41.71 -21.95 36.36
N LEU A 20 -42.11 -21.24 35.31
CA LEU A 20 -43.28 -20.36 35.32
C LEU A 20 -44.25 -20.86 34.23
N ARG A 21 -45.06 -21.85 34.59
CA ARG A 21 -46.39 -22.07 34.00
C ARG A 21 -47.36 -21.81 35.17
N GLU A 22 -48.21 -20.79 35.12
CA GLU A 22 -49.57 -20.81 34.56
C GLU A 22 -50.25 -19.50 35.07
N PHE A 23 -51.18 -18.76 34.45
CA PHE A 23 -51.99 -18.93 33.24
C PHE A 23 -52.58 -17.53 32.82
N THR A 24 -52.42 -17.17 31.53
CA THR A 24 -53.29 -16.38 30.59
C THR A 24 -53.81 -14.95 30.91
N ALA A 25 -53.73 -13.97 29.98
CA ALA A 25 -54.33 -14.02 28.64
C ALA A 25 -53.46 -13.43 27.48
N THR A 26 -52.99 -14.36 26.63
CA THR A 26 -52.72 -14.32 25.17
C THR A 26 -51.90 -13.17 24.53
N GLY A 27 -50.57 -13.32 24.57
CA GLY A 27 -49.73 -13.29 23.34
C GLY A 27 -49.03 -11.99 22.94
N ALA A 28 -48.13 -11.48 23.79
CA ALA A 28 -47.34 -10.26 23.56
C ALA A 28 -46.28 -10.37 22.44
N ARG A 29 -45.98 -9.24 21.78
CA ARG A 29 -44.59 -8.89 21.42
C ARG A 29 -44.33 -7.38 21.43
N SER A 30 -43.52 -7.00 22.41
CA SER A 30 -42.99 -5.68 22.75
C SER A 30 -42.13 -5.04 21.63
N PRO A 31 -41.88 -3.72 21.68
CA PRO A 31 -41.19 -2.99 20.61
C PRO A 31 -39.71 -3.37 20.62
N ILE A 32 -39.27 -4.06 19.57
CA ILE A 32 -37.85 -4.30 19.34
C ILE A 32 -37.26 -2.98 18.85
N GLY A 33 -36.52 -2.31 19.73
CA GLY A 33 -35.56 -1.30 19.33
C GLY A 33 -34.65 -1.90 18.27
N SER A 34 -34.86 -1.46 17.03
CA SER A 34 -34.01 -1.78 15.90
C SER A 34 -32.67 -1.11 16.13
N VAL A 35 -31.78 -1.80 16.83
CA VAL A 35 -30.36 -1.47 16.79
C VAL A 35 -29.95 -1.76 15.36
N VAL A 36 -29.82 -0.70 14.56
CA VAL A 36 -29.20 -0.75 13.24
C VAL A 36 -27.84 -1.40 13.47
N SER A 37 -27.70 -2.64 13.02
CA SER A 37 -26.43 -3.34 13.01
C SER A 37 -25.53 -2.52 12.11
N SER A 38 -24.71 -1.65 12.72
CA SER A 38 -23.62 -0.99 12.03
C SER A 38 -22.76 -2.12 11.50
N SER A 39 -22.86 -2.38 10.20
CA SER A 39 -22.00 -3.33 9.51
C SER A 39 -20.57 -2.96 9.89
N VAL A 40 -19.92 -3.83 10.62
CA VAL A 40 -18.48 -3.76 10.85
C VAL A 40 -17.89 -3.89 9.45
N ILE A 41 -17.58 -2.76 8.81
CA ILE A 41 -16.73 -2.76 7.64
C ILE A 41 -15.44 -3.40 8.14
N ASP A 42 -15.04 -4.52 7.53
CA ASP A 42 -13.78 -5.15 7.84
C ASP A 42 -12.67 -4.12 7.61
N GLU A 43 -12.16 -3.55 8.70
CA GLU A 43 -11.21 -2.44 8.68
C GLU A 43 -9.95 -2.85 7.94
N HIS A 44 -9.61 -4.15 7.97
CA HIS A 44 -8.52 -4.74 7.21
C HIS A 44 -8.79 -4.69 5.69
N SER A 45 -10.00 -4.98 5.23
CA SER A 45 -10.40 -4.82 3.82
C SER A 45 -10.25 -3.37 3.36
N ALA A 46 -10.69 -2.40 4.17
CA ALA A 46 -10.59 -0.98 3.82
C ALA A 46 -9.13 -0.47 3.77
N ILE A 47 -8.26 -0.98 4.64
CA ILE A 47 -6.81 -0.70 4.63
C ILE A 47 -6.16 -1.27 3.36
N ASN A 48 -6.46 -2.52 3.01
CA ASN A 48 -5.92 -3.18 1.83
C ASN A 48 -6.32 -2.46 0.53
N ASP A 49 -7.58 -2.03 0.41
CA ASP A 49 -8.06 -1.26 -0.74
C ASP A 49 -7.30 0.06 -0.90
N ARG A 50 -7.05 0.76 0.21
CA ARG A 50 -6.27 2.01 0.20
C ARG A 50 -4.82 1.79 -0.24
N ILE A 51 -4.18 0.72 0.24
CA ILE A 51 -2.81 0.35 -0.17
C ILE A 51 -2.78 -0.01 -1.66
N ALA A 52 -3.77 -0.77 -2.14
CA ALA A 52 -3.87 -1.14 -3.55
C ALA A 52 -3.95 0.09 -4.47
N VAL A 53 -4.70 1.13 -4.06
CA VAL A 53 -4.75 2.41 -4.79
C VAL A 53 -3.38 3.09 -4.83
N GLN A 54 -2.63 3.12 -3.73
CA GLN A 54 -1.28 3.74 -3.73
C GLN A 54 -0.31 2.96 -4.61
N LYS A 55 -0.34 1.63 -4.56
CA LYS A 55 0.49 0.78 -5.44
C LYS A 55 0.18 1.02 -6.93
N ARG A 56 -1.10 1.18 -7.29
CA ARG A 56 -1.48 1.52 -8.68
C ARG A 56 -0.91 2.87 -9.12
N ARG A 57 -0.95 3.87 -8.25
CA ARG A 57 -0.38 5.20 -8.53
C ARG A 57 1.14 5.13 -8.71
N PHE A 58 1.84 4.43 -7.82
CA PHE A 58 3.26 4.18 -7.95
C PHE A 58 3.60 3.49 -9.27
N ASN A 59 2.90 2.40 -9.62
CA ASN A 59 3.13 1.68 -10.87
C ASN A 59 2.90 2.58 -12.10
N GLN A 60 1.90 3.46 -12.05
CA GLN A 60 1.67 4.44 -13.10
C GLN A 60 2.82 5.46 -13.20
N ALA A 61 3.29 5.99 -12.06
CA ALA A 61 4.42 6.92 -12.03
C ALA A 61 5.70 6.27 -12.54
N ALA A 62 6.03 5.07 -12.06
CA ALA A 62 7.19 4.28 -12.50
C ALA A 62 7.19 4.07 -14.02
N ARG A 63 6.03 3.67 -14.57
CA ARG A 63 5.87 3.52 -16.01
C ARG A 63 6.11 4.82 -16.78
N ILE A 64 5.61 5.95 -16.28
CA ILE A 64 5.82 7.26 -16.93
C ILE A 64 7.30 7.64 -16.92
N ILE A 65 8.00 7.41 -15.81
CA ILE A 65 9.44 7.67 -15.67
C ILE A 65 10.23 6.83 -16.69
N GLU A 66 9.95 5.52 -16.77
CA GLU A 66 10.60 4.61 -17.72
C GLU A 66 10.31 4.99 -19.18
N GLU A 67 9.05 5.28 -19.52
CA GLU A 67 8.65 5.72 -20.87
C GLU A 67 9.33 7.03 -21.26
N THR A 68 9.46 7.97 -20.32
CA THR A 68 10.12 9.27 -20.55
C THR A 68 11.61 9.07 -20.81
N ALA A 69 12.30 8.32 -19.96
CA ALA A 69 13.71 8.00 -20.12
C ALA A 69 13.99 7.29 -21.46
N ALA A 70 13.16 6.30 -21.82
CA ALA A 70 13.29 5.60 -23.09
C ALA A 70 13.09 6.54 -24.29
N ARG A 71 12.14 7.47 -24.22
CA ARG A 71 11.92 8.46 -25.26
C ARG A 71 13.08 9.44 -25.40
N GLU A 72 13.65 9.91 -24.30
CA GLU A 72 14.82 10.79 -24.31
C GLU A 72 16.03 10.10 -24.96
N ILE A 73 16.29 8.84 -24.58
CA ILE A 73 17.37 8.03 -25.18
C ILE A 73 17.15 7.84 -26.69
N ALA A 74 15.91 7.56 -27.12
CA ALA A 74 15.60 7.41 -28.53
C ALA A 74 15.85 8.71 -29.32
N LEU A 75 15.45 9.87 -28.78
CA LEU A 75 15.71 11.16 -29.39
C LEU A 75 17.21 11.49 -29.47
N ALA A 76 17.97 11.18 -28.43
CA ALA A 76 19.41 11.34 -28.43
C ALA A 76 20.09 10.45 -29.49
N ALA A 77 19.64 9.20 -29.61
CA ALA A 77 20.14 8.26 -30.61
C ALA A 77 19.82 8.72 -32.04
N ASP A 78 18.60 9.20 -32.29
CA ASP A 78 18.18 9.74 -33.59
C ASP A 78 19.03 10.96 -33.98
N PHE A 79 19.26 11.87 -33.03
CA PHE A 79 20.10 13.05 -33.24
C PHE A 79 21.56 12.68 -33.56
N VAL A 80 22.13 11.72 -32.82
CA VAL A 80 23.49 11.22 -33.08
C VAL A 80 23.58 10.54 -34.44
N ALA A 81 22.56 9.78 -34.85
CA ALA A 81 22.51 9.19 -36.18
C ALA A 81 22.54 10.26 -37.29
N GLU A 82 21.82 11.37 -37.12
CA GLU A 82 21.88 12.50 -38.05
C GLU A 82 23.26 13.16 -38.08
N LEU A 83 23.88 13.40 -36.91
CA LEU A 83 25.23 13.96 -36.84
C LEU A 83 26.26 13.09 -37.56
N LYS A 84 26.19 11.76 -37.40
CA LYS A 84 27.09 10.81 -38.06
C LYS A 84 27.01 10.82 -39.59
N VAL A 85 25.86 11.20 -40.15
CA VAL A 85 25.72 11.38 -41.61
C VAL A 85 26.51 12.60 -42.09
N HIS A 86 26.55 13.66 -41.27
CA HIS A 86 27.19 14.92 -41.60
C HIS A 86 28.68 14.98 -41.23
N PHE A 87 29.09 14.27 -40.18
CA PHE A 87 30.43 14.26 -39.61
C PHE A 87 30.88 12.80 -39.35
N PRO A 88 31.12 12.01 -40.40
CA PRO A 88 31.46 10.59 -40.25
C PRO A 88 32.82 10.35 -39.58
N GLU A 89 33.74 11.33 -39.63
CA GLU A 89 35.04 11.29 -38.96
C GLU A 89 34.95 11.25 -37.43
N ASP A 90 33.89 11.82 -36.87
CA ASP A 90 33.67 11.94 -35.42
C ASP A 90 32.72 10.86 -34.88
N ALA A 91 32.42 9.83 -35.68
CA ALA A 91 31.38 8.85 -35.36
C ALA A 91 31.61 8.09 -34.04
N GLU A 92 32.87 7.81 -33.68
CA GLU A 92 33.23 7.16 -32.42
C GLU A 92 33.02 8.09 -31.23
N GLU A 93 33.38 9.37 -31.35
CA GLU A 93 33.15 10.37 -30.30
C GLU A 93 31.65 10.59 -30.04
N PHE A 94 30.82 10.55 -31.08
CA PHE A 94 29.37 10.63 -30.92
C PHE A 94 28.78 9.37 -30.26
N ASP A 95 29.33 8.19 -30.51
CA ASP A 95 28.91 6.96 -29.81
C ASP A 95 29.22 7.02 -28.32
N ASP A 96 30.43 7.47 -27.97
CA ASP A 96 30.83 7.66 -26.58
C ASP A 96 29.96 8.71 -25.88
N SER A 97 29.67 9.82 -26.56
CA SER A 97 28.76 10.86 -26.07
C SER A 97 27.34 10.33 -25.85
N LEU A 98 26.81 9.55 -26.80
CA LEU A 98 25.48 8.91 -26.67
C LEU A 98 25.44 7.93 -25.50
N ALA A 99 26.52 7.15 -25.30
CA ALA A 99 26.62 6.22 -24.20
C ALA A 99 26.63 6.94 -22.85
N ALA A 100 27.39 8.04 -22.74
CA ALA A 100 27.43 8.86 -21.54
C ALA A 100 26.05 9.48 -21.24
N GLU A 101 25.42 10.12 -22.22
CA GLU A 101 24.08 10.71 -22.08
C GLU A 101 23.04 9.65 -21.67
N THR A 102 23.11 8.46 -22.27
CA THR A 102 22.22 7.33 -21.92
C THR A 102 22.37 6.92 -20.45
N ILE A 103 23.60 6.91 -19.92
CA ILE A 103 23.86 6.61 -18.51
C ILE A 103 23.25 7.71 -17.63
N GLU A 104 23.42 8.97 -17.98
CA GLU A 104 22.86 10.10 -17.21
C GLU A 104 21.33 10.09 -17.18
N ILE A 105 20.68 9.87 -18.32
CA ILE A 105 19.21 9.75 -18.40
C ILE A 105 18.72 8.59 -17.51
N ARG A 106 19.37 7.43 -17.58
CA ARG A 106 19.01 6.26 -16.75
C ARG A 106 19.24 6.52 -15.27
N ALA A 107 20.32 7.18 -14.90
CA ALA A 107 20.61 7.53 -13.52
C ALA A 107 19.55 8.48 -12.95
N ARG A 108 19.13 9.48 -13.74
CA ARG A 108 18.04 10.39 -13.38
C ARG A 108 16.73 9.63 -13.18
N ALA A 109 16.35 8.78 -14.14
CA ALA A 109 15.14 7.96 -14.05
C ALA A 109 15.15 7.03 -12.83
N ALA A 110 16.29 6.41 -12.51
CA ALA A 110 16.43 5.58 -11.31
C ALA A 110 16.24 6.40 -10.03
N SER A 111 16.85 7.59 -9.96
CA SER A 111 16.68 8.49 -8.81
C SER A 111 15.23 8.95 -8.63
N GLU A 112 14.51 9.20 -9.73
CA GLU A 112 13.09 9.56 -9.69
C GLU A 112 12.23 8.37 -9.23
N LEU A 113 12.52 7.17 -9.70
CA LEU A 113 11.83 5.95 -9.29
C LEU A 113 12.01 5.66 -7.79
N ASP A 114 13.24 5.83 -7.28
CA ASP A 114 13.53 5.69 -5.86
C ASP A 114 12.75 6.72 -5.01
N ALA A 115 12.66 7.96 -5.49
CA ALA A 115 11.86 8.99 -4.82
C ALA A 115 10.36 8.65 -4.80
N GLU A 116 9.82 8.09 -5.89
CA GLU A 116 8.43 7.60 -5.92
C GLU A 116 8.22 6.36 -5.03
N ALA A 117 9.21 5.47 -4.94
CA ALA A 117 9.17 4.31 -4.06
C ALA A 117 9.14 4.74 -2.59
N GLU A 118 9.93 5.75 -2.21
CA GLU A 118 9.93 6.30 -0.86
C GLU A 118 8.58 6.95 -0.50
N LYS A 119 7.98 7.70 -1.43
CA LYS A 119 6.62 8.25 -1.25
C LYS A 119 5.60 7.13 -1.01
N LEU A 120 5.68 6.03 -1.77
CA LEU A 120 4.82 4.87 -1.56
C LEU A 120 5.07 4.25 -0.17
N HIS A 121 6.33 4.06 0.22
CA HIS A 121 6.71 3.49 1.51
C HIS A 121 6.11 4.29 2.67
N ILE A 122 6.35 5.60 2.69
CA ILE A 122 5.79 6.53 3.67
C ILE A 122 4.26 6.41 3.70
N ARG A 123 3.60 6.47 2.53
CA ARG A 123 2.15 6.46 2.48
C ARG A 123 1.53 5.14 2.95
N VAL A 124 2.16 4.01 2.65
CA VAL A 124 1.73 2.69 3.12
C VAL A 124 1.90 2.60 4.63
N TRP A 125 2.98 3.14 5.19
CA TRP A 125 3.18 3.21 6.64
C TRP A 125 2.11 4.07 7.32
N GLU A 126 1.77 5.23 6.77
CA GLU A 126 0.71 6.09 7.29
C GLU A 126 -0.65 5.39 7.29
N ILE A 127 -0.95 4.63 6.24
CA ILE A 127 -2.22 3.88 6.13
C ILE A 127 -2.29 2.78 7.19
N HIS A 128 -1.19 2.06 7.46
CA HIS A 128 -1.16 1.01 8.47
C HIS A 128 -1.22 1.54 9.90
N THR A 129 -0.51 2.64 10.19
CA THR A 129 -0.36 3.16 11.55
C THR A 129 -1.42 4.19 11.92
N GLY A 130 -2.09 4.78 10.92
CA GLY A 130 -3.00 5.92 11.10
C GLY A 130 -2.29 7.20 11.53
N ARG A 131 -0.96 7.25 11.51
CA ARG A 131 -0.13 8.39 11.93
C ARG A 131 0.62 8.96 10.74
N LYS A 132 0.90 10.26 10.76
CA LYS A 132 1.89 10.88 9.87
C LYS A 132 3.30 10.58 10.38
N PRO A 133 4.33 10.48 9.52
CA PRO A 133 5.72 10.35 9.96
C PRO A 133 6.05 11.54 10.85
N SER A 134 6.78 11.30 11.93
CA SER A 134 7.34 12.38 12.74
C SER A 134 8.46 13.06 11.95
N ASP A 135 8.33 14.38 11.76
CA ASP A 135 9.31 15.26 11.11
C ASP A 135 10.71 15.20 11.76
#